data_AF-A0A962KGI8-F1
#
_entry.id   AF-A0A962KGI8-F1
#
_cell.length_a   1.000
_cell.length_b   1.000
_cell.length_c   1.000
_cell.angle_alpha   90.00
_cell.angle_beta   90.00
_cell.angle_gamma   90.00
#
_symmetry.space_group_name_H-M   'P 1'
#
loop_
_entity.id
_entity.type
_entity.pdbx_description
1 polymer ?
#
loop_
_entity_poly.entity_id
_entity_poly.type
_entity_poly.pdbx_seq_one_letter_code
_entity_poly.pdbx_strand_id
1 'polypeptide(L)'
;MVRHTAMDTAAYLHKSRTWLSALAALVVAGGVQAGDAPDATKLSAGDLVSAIRGEQFNHRGVLRTDTAAVAFAEGFIAALAEVASENERWCGGSRVLPHEITAQTFDFLNALGDDARHQPAALAVFAALEQIFPCSID
;
A
#
# COMPACT_ATOMS: atom_id res chain seq x y z
N MET A 1 -54.01 25.15 55.29
CA MET A 1 -55.43 24.77 55.15
C MET A 1 -56.01 25.56 53.98
N VAL A 2 -56.30 24.88 52.84
CA VAL A 2 -57.63 24.74 52.21
C VAL A 2 -58.22 26.11 51.80
N ARG A 3 -58.38 26.48 50.53
CA ARG A 3 -59.27 25.97 49.45
C ARG A 3 -58.99 26.93 48.24
N HIS A 4 -59.08 26.54 46.98
CA HIS A 4 -60.33 26.63 46.22
C HIS A 4 -60.13 26.10 44.79
N THR A 5 -61.10 25.30 44.38
CA THR A 5 -61.55 25.03 43.01
C THR A 5 -61.69 26.29 42.15
N ALA A 6 -61.40 26.20 40.85
CA ALA A 6 -62.33 26.59 39.79
C ALA A 6 -61.68 26.46 38.40
N MET A 7 -62.44 25.89 37.49
CA MET A 7 -62.24 25.91 36.05
C MET A 7 -62.48 27.32 35.48
N ASP A 8 -61.90 27.49 34.30
CA ASP A 8 -62.39 28.25 33.15
C ASP A 8 -61.82 29.62 32.78
N THR A 9 -61.28 29.60 31.55
CA THR A 9 -61.31 30.63 30.51
C THR A 9 -60.48 31.89 30.68
N ALA A 10 -59.30 31.88 30.05
CA ALA A 10 -58.84 33.04 29.30
C ALA A 10 -58.49 32.62 27.87
N ALA A 11 -59.24 33.21 26.95
CA ALA A 11 -59.26 32.98 25.53
C ALA A 11 -58.01 33.52 24.82
N TYR A 12 -57.56 32.76 23.83
CA TYR A 12 -57.15 33.16 22.48
C TYR A 12 -56.04 34.20 22.25
N LEU A 13 -55.22 33.85 21.24
CA LEU A 13 -54.42 34.70 20.34
C LEU A 13 -53.06 35.18 20.84
N HIS A 14 -52.01 34.39 20.52
CA HIS A 14 -51.01 34.86 19.57
C HIS A 14 -50.19 33.72 18.93
N LYS A 15 -50.72 33.25 17.81
CA LYS A 15 -50.05 32.85 16.56
C LYS A 15 -48.50 32.79 16.57
N SER A 16 -48.02 31.54 16.49
CA SER A 16 -46.81 31.05 15.80
C SER A 16 -45.48 31.75 16.04
N ARG A 17 -44.64 31.10 16.86
CA ARG A 17 -43.19 31.29 16.92
C ARG A 17 -42.59 29.89 16.86
N THR A 18 -41.86 29.56 15.79
CA THR A 18 -40.53 28.91 15.83
C THR A 18 -40.09 28.31 14.48
N TRP A 19 -39.18 29.06 13.84
CA TRP A 19 -37.91 28.61 13.22
C TRP A 19 -37.95 27.65 12.01
N LEU A 20 -37.67 28.25 10.85
CA LEU A 20 -37.15 27.64 9.63
C LEU A 20 -35.87 26.85 9.91
N SER A 21 -35.78 25.61 9.44
CA SER A 21 -34.52 24.88 9.31
C SER A 21 -34.59 24.04 8.03
N ALA A 22 -33.95 24.54 6.97
CA ALA A 22 -33.55 23.73 5.82
C ALA A 22 -32.06 24.01 5.59
N LEU A 23 -31.23 23.08 6.08
CA LEU A 23 -29.78 23.04 5.86
C LEU A 23 -29.50 22.85 4.37
N ALA A 24 -28.94 23.87 3.72
CA ALA A 24 -28.35 23.74 2.40
C ALA A 24 -26.95 23.14 2.53
N ALA A 25 -26.75 21.99 1.89
CA ALA A 25 -25.48 21.29 1.77
C ALA A 25 -24.45 22.14 1.00
N LEU A 26 -23.25 22.27 1.57
CA LEU A 26 -22.05 22.70 0.85
C LEU A 26 -21.01 21.58 0.97
N VAL A 27 -21.03 20.69 -0.02
CA VAL A 27 -19.99 19.68 -0.25
C VAL A 27 -18.84 20.36 -0.98
N VAL A 28 -17.79 20.72 -0.26
CA VAL A 28 -16.44 20.84 -0.82
C VAL A 28 -15.47 20.27 0.22
N ALA A 29 -15.45 18.93 0.32
CA ALA A 29 -14.28 18.26 0.85
C ALA A 29 -13.27 18.22 -0.29
N GLY A 30 -12.38 19.22 -0.34
CA GLY A 30 -11.16 19.14 -1.14
C GLY A 30 -10.39 17.92 -0.67
N GLY A 31 -10.39 16.87 -1.49
CA GLY A 31 -9.48 15.75 -1.32
C GLY A 31 -8.08 16.30 -1.53
N VAL A 32 -7.38 16.61 -0.44
CA VAL A 32 -5.93 16.66 -0.46
C VAL A 32 -5.52 15.23 -0.74
N GLN A 33 -5.17 14.95 -2.00
CA GLN A 33 -4.41 13.76 -2.33
C GLN A 33 -3.11 13.89 -1.54
N ALA A 34 -3.02 13.13 -0.44
CA ALA A 34 -1.75 12.71 0.08
C ALA A 34 -1.14 11.87 -1.03
N GLY A 35 -0.42 12.52 -1.95
CA GLY A 35 0.57 11.81 -2.73
C GLY A 35 1.55 11.25 -1.73
N ASP A 36 1.52 9.94 -1.52
CA ASP A 36 2.58 9.18 -0.86
C ASP A 36 3.90 9.60 -1.52
N ALA A 37 4.61 10.56 -0.92
CA ALA A 37 6.00 10.76 -1.25
C ALA A 37 6.66 9.40 -0.99
N PRO A 38 7.34 8.79 -1.98
CA PRO A 38 7.95 7.49 -1.78
C PRO A 38 8.88 7.61 -0.57
N ASP A 39 8.56 6.85 0.47
CA ASP A 39 9.35 6.79 1.68
C ASP A 39 10.77 6.40 1.27
N ALA A 40 11.70 7.38 1.26
CA ALA A 40 13.07 7.20 0.79
C ALA A 40 13.84 6.12 1.59
N THR A 41 13.26 5.60 2.67
CA THR A 41 13.79 4.46 3.43
C THR A 41 13.44 3.10 2.82
N LYS A 42 12.44 3.04 1.92
CA LYS A 42 12.02 1.84 1.20
C LYS A 42 12.83 1.70 -0.08
N LEU A 43 13.37 0.50 -0.31
CA LEU A 43 13.98 0.15 -1.59
C LEU A 43 12.88 0.18 -2.67
N SER A 44 13.08 0.91 -3.76
CA SER A 44 12.15 0.88 -4.89
C SER A 44 12.41 -0.31 -5.81
N ALA A 45 11.41 -0.74 -6.58
CA ALA A 45 11.59 -1.78 -7.59
C ALA A 45 12.64 -1.37 -8.64
N GLY A 46 12.70 -0.08 -8.98
CA GLY A 46 13.74 0.49 -9.85
C GLY A 46 15.15 0.32 -9.27
N ASP A 47 15.35 0.67 -7.99
CA ASP A 47 16.64 0.50 -7.32
C ASP A 47 17.05 -0.97 -7.26
N LEU A 48 16.08 -1.88 -7.05
CA LEU A 48 16.36 -3.32 -7.07
C LEU A 48 16.78 -3.79 -8.48
N VAL A 49 16.12 -3.31 -9.55
CA VAL A 49 16.52 -3.61 -10.93
C VAL A 49 17.94 -3.10 -11.21
N SER A 50 18.27 -1.88 -10.80
CA SER A 50 19.63 -1.34 -10.90
C SER A 50 20.63 -2.18 -10.11
N ALA A 51 20.27 -2.61 -8.89
CA ALA A 51 21.13 -3.46 -8.07
C ALA A 51 21.42 -4.83 -8.71
N ILE A 52 20.43 -5.45 -9.36
CA ILE A 52 20.60 -6.72 -10.11
C ILE A 52 21.58 -6.54 -11.28
N ARG A 53 21.58 -5.36 -11.92
CA ARG A 53 22.52 -5.03 -13.01
C ARG A 53 23.93 -4.68 -12.51
N GLY A 54 24.14 -4.62 -11.20
CA GLY A 54 25.38 -4.14 -10.61
C GLY A 54 25.55 -2.61 -10.69
N GLU A 55 24.48 -1.88 -11.00
CA GLU A 55 24.51 -0.41 -11.04
C GLU A 55 24.60 0.15 -9.62
N GLN A 56 25.08 1.38 -9.52
CA GLN A 56 25.19 2.07 -8.25
C GLN A 56 23.81 2.43 -7.70
N PHE A 57 23.55 2.09 -6.44
CA PHE A 57 22.35 2.52 -5.72
C PHE A 57 22.66 2.80 -4.24
N ASN A 58 21.86 3.67 -3.62
CA ASN A 58 21.94 3.95 -2.19
C ASN A 58 20.68 3.40 -1.51
N HIS A 59 20.86 2.52 -0.53
CA HIS A 59 19.77 2.07 0.33
C HIS A 59 20.15 2.23 1.79
N ARG A 60 19.35 3.01 2.52
CA ARG A 60 19.56 3.32 3.96
C ARG A 60 20.93 3.92 4.25
N GLY A 61 21.41 4.82 3.39
CA GLY A 61 22.70 5.50 3.56
C GLY A 61 23.91 4.66 3.17
N VAL A 62 23.71 3.42 2.69
CA VAL A 62 24.79 2.55 2.22
C VAL A 62 24.78 2.51 0.70
N LEU A 63 25.81 3.10 0.11
CA LEU A 63 26.07 3.05 -1.33
C LEU A 63 26.66 1.67 -1.69
N ARG A 64 26.12 1.02 -2.72
CA ARG A 64 26.61 -0.25 -3.26
C ARG A 64 26.80 -0.14 -4.77
N THR A 65 27.71 -0.92 -5.32
CA THR A 65 28.05 -0.98 -6.76
C THR A 65 28.57 -2.39 -7.10
N ASP A 66 28.56 -2.75 -8.38
CA ASP A 66 29.15 -3.97 -8.93
C ASP A 66 28.66 -5.22 -8.18
N THR A 67 29.59 -6.11 -7.79
CA THR A 67 29.28 -7.36 -7.09
C THR A 67 28.59 -7.16 -5.74
N ALA A 68 28.85 -6.04 -5.05
CA ALA A 68 28.18 -5.72 -3.78
C ALA A 68 26.71 -5.32 -4.01
N ALA A 69 26.39 -4.72 -5.15
CA ALA A 69 25.02 -4.42 -5.52
C ALA A 69 24.24 -5.68 -5.91
N VAL A 70 24.85 -6.55 -6.74
CA VAL A 70 24.27 -7.83 -7.13
C VAL A 70 24.01 -8.72 -5.92
N ALA A 71 25.01 -8.88 -5.04
CA ALA A 71 24.87 -9.71 -3.84
C ALA A 71 23.77 -9.20 -2.89
N PHE A 72 23.58 -7.88 -2.80
CA PHE A 72 22.46 -7.31 -2.05
C PHE A 72 21.11 -7.69 -2.68
N ALA A 73 20.99 -7.57 -4.00
CA ALA A 73 19.74 -7.86 -4.70
C ALA A 73 19.37 -9.35 -4.60
N GLU A 74 20.34 -10.24 -4.80
CA GLU A 74 20.17 -11.69 -4.64
C GLU A 74 19.71 -12.04 -3.22
N GLY A 75 20.38 -11.49 -2.20
CA GLY A 75 20.00 -11.70 -0.80
C GLY A 75 18.62 -11.14 -0.46
N PHE A 76 18.27 -9.97 -1.02
CA PHE A 76 16.96 -9.35 -0.84
C PHE A 76 15.84 -10.22 -1.43
N ILE A 77 16.01 -10.69 -2.67
CA ILE A 77 15.04 -11.57 -3.34
C ILE A 77 14.93 -12.91 -2.60
N ALA A 78 16.05 -13.53 -2.22
CA ALA A 78 16.06 -14.79 -1.50
C ALA A 78 15.32 -14.70 -0.15
N ALA A 79 15.54 -13.62 0.61
CA ALA A 79 14.84 -13.40 1.87
C ALA A 79 13.32 -13.26 1.68
N LEU A 80 12.89 -12.55 0.63
CA LEU A 80 11.46 -12.43 0.33
C LEU A 80 10.86 -13.71 -0.23
N ALA A 81 11.62 -14.49 -1.00
CA ALA A 81 11.21 -15.80 -1.47
C ALA A 81 10.98 -16.75 -0.29
N GLU A 82 11.85 -16.76 0.72
CA GLU A 82 11.65 -17.55 1.94
C GLU A 82 10.36 -17.12 2.66
N VAL A 83 10.22 -15.83 2.98
CA VAL A 83 9.02 -15.27 3.64
C VAL A 83 7.74 -15.58 2.85
N ALA A 84 7.78 -15.48 1.51
CA ALA A 84 6.64 -15.76 0.67
C ALA A 84 6.29 -17.25 0.65
N SER A 85 7.30 -18.14 0.72
CA SER A 85 7.09 -19.59 0.76
C SER A 85 6.45 -20.02 2.08
N GLU A 86 6.85 -19.43 3.21
CA GLU A 86 6.25 -19.69 4.52
C GLU A 86 4.76 -19.34 4.59
N ASN A 87 4.31 -18.43 3.71
CA ASN A 87 2.93 -17.97 3.64
C ASN A 87 2.17 -18.52 2.42
N GLU A 88 2.71 -19.56 1.76
CA GLU A 88 2.10 -20.21 0.58
C GLU A 88 1.77 -19.24 -0.57
N ARG A 89 2.50 -18.11 -0.65
CA ARG A 89 2.28 -17.09 -1.69
C ARG A 89 2.89 -17.50 -3.03
N TRP A 90 3.87 -18.39 -3.00
CA TRP A 90 4.43 -19.02 -4.20
C TRP A 90 4.91 -20.41 -3.84
N CYS A 91 5.05 -21.26 -4.86
CA CYS A 91 5.46 -22.64 -4.67
C CYS A 91 6.57 -23.00 -5.65
N GLY A 92 7.62 -23.67 -5.14
CA GLY A 92 8.77 -24.02 -5.98
C GLY A 92 10.12 -23.92 -5.29
N GLY A 93 10.18 -23.52 -4.01
CA GLY A 93 11.44 -23.35 -3.27
C GLY A 93 12.39 -24.56 -3.29
N SER A 94 11.88 -25.78 -3.43
CA SER A 94 12.69 -27.01 -3.58
C SER A 94 12.99 -27.41 -5.02
N ARG A 95 12.38 -26.75 -6.01
CA ARG A 95 12.42 -27.12 -7.45
C ARG A 95 13.08 -26.05 -8.33
N VAL A 96 13.14 -24.81 -7.88
CA VAL A 96 13.69 -23.66 -8.63
C VAL A 96 15.00 -23.24 -7.97
N LEU A 97 16.04 -23.04 -8.78
CA LEU A 97 17.35 -22.65 -8.26
C LEU A 97 17.34 -21.16 -7.84
N PRO A 98 18.10 -20.75 -6.81
CA PRO A 98 18.10 -19.34 -6.35
C PRO A 98 18.39 -18.33 -7.46
N HIS A 99 19.33 -18.63 -8.36
CA HIS A 99 19.64 -17.75 -9.48
C HIS A 99 18.52 -17.68 -10.53
N GLU A 100 17.71 -18.74 -10.68
CA GLU A 100 16.53 -18.71 -11.55
C GLU A 100 15.44 -17.83 -10.96
N ILE A 101 15.26 -17.86 -9.62
CA ILE A 101 14.32 -16.97 -8.91
C ILE A 101 14.74 -15.52 -9.17
N THR A 102 16.01 -15.19 -8.99
CA THR A 102 16.54 -13.84 -9.25
C THR A 102 16.36 -13.42 -10.71
N ALA A 103 16.73 -14.28 -11.66
CA ALA A 103 16.62 -13.97 -13.09
C ALA A 103 15.17 -13.72 -13.54
N GLN A 104 14.24 -14.59 -13.16
CA GLN A 104 12.83 -14.45 -13.54
C GLN A 104 12.17 -13.27 -12.82
N THR A 105 12.54 -13.01 -11.56
CA THR A 105 12.10 -11.80 -10.85
C THR A 105 12.61 -10.54 -11.56
N PHE A 106 13.87 -10.52 -12.00
CA PHE A 106 14.41 -9.41 -12.78
C PHE A 106 13.62 -9.18 -14.06
N ASP A 107 13.36 -10.23 -14.85
CA ASP A 107 12.63 -10.11 -16.11
C ASP A 107 11.23 -9.54 -15.88
N PHE A 108 10.53 -10.03 -14.85
CA PHE A 108 9.24 -9.51 -14.45
C PHE A 108 9.32 -8.02 -14.08
N LEU A 109 10.23 -7.65 -13.17
CA LEU A 109 10.39 -6.26 -12.72
C LEU A 109 10.83 -5.33 -13.84
N ASN A 110 11.63 -5.83 -14.79
CA ASN A 110 12.13 -5.03 -15.90
C ASN A 110 11.05 -4.80 -16.98
N ALA A 111 10.10 -5.74 -17.11
CA ALA A 111 8.93 -5.60 -17.97
C ALA A 111 7.87 -4.64 -17.40
N LEU A 112 7.98 -4.27 -16.12
CA LEU A 112 7.10 -3.27 -15.52
C LEU A 112 7.36 -1.87 -16.12
N GLY A 113 6.26 -1.14 -16.40
CA GLY A 113 6.32 0.26 -16.82
C GLY A 113 6.85 1.19 -15.72
N ASP A 114 7.14 2.44 -16.08
CA ASP A 114 7.83 3.42 -15.21
C ASP A 114 7.12 3.65 -13.86
N ASP A 115 5.79 3.66 -13.84
CA ASP A 115 5.01 3.85 -12.61
C ASP A 115 5.26 2.72 -11.59
N ALA A 116 5.45 1.49 -12.08
CA ALA A 116 5.68 0.33 -11.23
C ALA A 116 7.12 0.24 -10.71
N ARG A 117 8.09 0.95 -11.33
CA ARG A 117 9.46 1.07 -10.82
C ARG A 117 9.54 1.87 -9.52
N HIS A 118 8.60 2.78 -9.28
CA HIS A 118 8.53 3.59 -8.06
C HIS A 118 7.88 2.87 -6.88
N GLN A 119 7.31 1.68 -7.10
CA GLN A 119 6.69 0.89 -6.04
C GLN A 119 7.73 0.29 -5.07
N PRO A 120 7.35 -0.04 -3.83
CA PRO A 120 8.22 -0.75 -2.91
C PRO A 120 8.69 -2.08 -3.50
N ALA A 121 10.00 -2.31 -3.54
CA ALA A 121 10.62 -3.50 -4.12
C ALA A 121 10.04 -4.80 -3.54
N ALA A 122 9.77 -4.82 -2.23
CA ALA A 122 9.22 -6.01 -1.58
C ALA A 122 7.84 -6.41 -2.14
N LEU A 123 6.96 -5.44 -2.39
CA LEU A 123 5.65 -5.72 -2.98
C LEU A 123 5.78 -6.23 -4.41
N ALA A 124 6.69 -5.62 -5.18
CA ALA A 124 6.93 -6.01 -6.56
C ALA A 124 7.54 -7.43 -6.67
N VAL A 125 8.47 -7.79 -5.77
CA VAL A 125 9.05 -9.15 -5.69
C VAL A 125 7.99 -10.17 -5.30
N PHE A 126 7.14 -9.88 -4.30
CA PHE A 126 6.06 -10.79 -3.96
C PHE A 126 5.08 -11.01 -5.12
N ALA A 127 4.70 -9.94 -5.82
CA ALA A 127 3.84 -10.05 -7.00
C ALA A 127 4.51 -10.85 -8.13
N ALA A 128 5.83 -10.71 -8.31
CA ALA A 128 6.59 -11.52 -9.26
C ALA A 128 6.55 -13.01 -8.87
N LEU A 129 6.87 -13.35 -7.61
CA LEU A 129 6.88 -14.73 -7.13
C LEU A 129 5.51 -15.41 -7.30
N GLU A 130 4.43 -14.71 -6.93
CA GLU A 130 3.04 -15.19 -7.09
C GLU A 130 2.67 -15.48 -8.55
N GLN A 131 3.11 -14.63 -9.48
CA GLN A 131 2.76 -14.77 -10.90
C GLN A 131 3.63 -15.77 -11.65
N ILE A 132 4.93 -15.80 -11.34
CA ILE A 132 5.90 -16.67 -12.03
C ILE A 132 5.79 -18.11 -11.53
N PHE A 133 5.57 -18.27 -10.22
CA PHE A 133 5.61 -19.56 -9.53
C PHE A 133 4.34 -19.80 -8.71
N PRO A 134 3.16 -19.84 -9.34
CA PRO A 134 1.90 -20.00 -8.62
C PRO A 134 1.87 -21.35 -7.89
N CYS A 135 1.25 -21.35 -6.72
CA CYS A 135 0.91 -22.60 -6.06
C CYS A 135 -0.17 -23.33 -6.86
N SER A 136 0.16 -24.53 -7.33
CA SER A 136 -0.82 -25.42 -7.94
C SER A 136 -1.78 -25.90 -6.86
N ILE A 137 -3.07 -25.87 -7.16
CA ILE A 137 -4.10 -26.55 -6.38
C ILE A 137 -4.20 -27.98 -6.95
N ASP A 138 -3.22 -28.82 -6.67
CA ASP A 138 -3.31 -30.25 -7.00
C ASP A 138 -3.99 -31.03 -5.86
#